data_AF-A0A968M4Q4-F1
#
_entry.id   AF-A0A968M4Q4-F1
#
_cell.length_a   1.000
_cell.length_b   1.000
_cell.length_c   1.000
_cell.angle_alpha   90.00
_cell.angle_beta   90.00
_cell.angle_gamma   90.00
#
_symmetry.space_group_name_H-M   'P 1'
#
loop_
_entity.id
_entity.type
_entity.pdbx_description
1 polymer ?
#
loop_
_entity_poly.entity_id
_entity_poly.type
_entity_poly.pdbx_seq_one_letter_code
_entity_poly.pdbx_strand_id
1 'polypeptide(L)'
;MQKKQTETGVKAYQRQDQEWRSKPYSDWHRTLDRRLLMTDVDFIEWRYRQGELVAVAVIEVTRVDRGKTVNSAYLQAIIARFETRDMQAKAARKVATALGVSAYIVLFREDCSQFWVYNLSHPQDWQMFDPLQMEQFLLKL
;
A
#
# COMPACT_ATOMS: atom_id res chain seq x y z
N MET A 1 19.31 -2.53 -28.49
CA MET A 1 19.87 -2.17 -27.16
C MET A 1 20.94 -1.10 -27.36
N GLN A 2 20.58 0.18 -27.28
CA GLN A 2 21.55 1.27 -27.46
C GLN A 2 22.15 1.66 -26.11
N LYS A 3 23.47 1.51 -25.99
CA LYS A 3 24.24 1.93 -24.82
C LYS A 3 24.49 3.45 -24.95
N LYS A 4 24.02 4.26 -24.01
CA LYS A 4 24.52 5.62 -23.82
C LYS A 4 25.33 5.66 -22.51
N GLN A 5 26.60 5.99 -22.62
CA GLN A 5 27.48 6.29 -21.48
C GLN A 5 27.19 7.71 -20.99
N THR A 6 27.18 7.93 -19.68
CA THR A 6 27.21 9.29 -19.13
C THR A 6 28.64 9.82 -19.10
N GLU A 7 28.80 11.14 -19.01
CA GLU A 7 30.08 11.87 -19.09
C GLU A 7 31.12 11.45 -18.04
N THR A 8 30.71 10.74 -16.98
CA THR A 8 31.57 10.22 -15.91
C THR A 8 32.06 8.78 -16.11
N GLY A 9 31.74 8.13 -17.24
CA GLY A 9 32.11 6.74 -17.50
C GLY A 9 31.37 5.70 -16.63
N VAL A 10 30.56 6.15 -15.67
CA VAL A 10 29.67 5.29 -14.88
C VAL A 10 28.48 4.91 -15.74
N LYS A 11 28.23 3.62 -15.90
CA LYS A 11 27.07 3.13 -16.65
C LYS A 11 25.79 3.47 -15.88
N ALA A 12 25.17 4.61 -16.15
CA ALA A 12 23.78 4.84 -15.79
C ALA A 12 22.92 4.00 -16.76
N TYR A 13 22.66 2.75 -16.40
CA TYR A 13 21.66 1.94 -17.09
C TYR A 13 20.31 2.62 -16.90
N GLN A 14 19.78 3.24 -17.95
CA GLN A 14 18.37 3.62 -18.00
C GLN A 14 17.56 2.33 -17.97
N ARG A 15 16.69 2.26 -16.95
CA ARG A 15 16.04 1.05 -16.46
C ARG A 15 14.86 0.70 -17.36
N GLN A 16 14.54 -0.59 -17.45
CA GLN A 16 13.23 -1.01 -17.95
C GLN A 16 12.27 -1.03 -16.75
N ASP A 17 11.16 -0.28 -16.85
CA ASP A 17 10.26 -0.01 -15.72
C ASP A 17 9.53 -1.23 -15.14
N GLN A 18 9.61 -2.40 -15.78
CA GLN A 18 8.82 -3.59 -15.43
C GLN A 18 9.59 -4.69 -14.67
N GLU A 19 10.86 -4.48 -14.30
CA GLU A 19 11.63 -5.51 -13.61
C GLU A 19 11.29 -5.59 -12.11
N TRP A 20 10.81 -6.76 -11.64
CA TRP A 20 10.61 -7.03 -10.20
C TRP A 20 11.94 -7.33 -9.51
N ARG A 21 12.75 -6.27 -9.29
CA ARG A 21 14.14 -6.36 -8.82
C ARG A 21 14.31 -6.97 -7.42
N SER A 22 13.29 -6.93 -6.57
CA SER A 22 13.33 -7.54 -5.24
C SER A 22 13.00 -9.04 -5.25
N LYS A 23 12.54 -9.60 -6.37
CA LYS A 23 12.12 -11.00 -6.46
C LYS A 23 13.21 -12.00 -6.08
N PRO A 24 14.47 -11.91 -6.59
CA PRO A 24 15.49 -12.89 -6.23
C PRO A 24 15.80 -12.92 -4.73
N TYR A 25 15.84 -11.74 -4.09
CA TYR A 25 16.04 -11.63 -2.64
C TYR A 25 14.84 -12.18 -1.87
N SER A 26 13.62 -11.83 -2.29
CA SER A 26 12.39 -12.31 -1.67
C SER A 26 12.27 -13.83 -1.74
N ASP A 27 12.60 -14.42 -2.89
CA ASP A 27 12.59 -15.86 -3.07
C ASP A 27 13.65 -16.55 -2.20
N TRP A 28 14.89 -16.03 -2.17
CA TRP A 28 15.92 -16.55 -1.26
C TRP A 28 15.50 -16.44 0.21
N HIS A 29 14.98 -15.29 0.65
CA HIS A 29 14.56 -15.09 2.04
C HIS A 29 13.45 -16.09 2.44
N ARG A 30 12.53 -16.42 1.53
CA ARG A 30 11.48 -17.42 1.77
C ARG A 30 12.03 -18.85 1.95
N THR A 31 13.27 -19.13 1.53
CA THR A 31 13.91 -20.43 1.79
C THR A 31 14.48 -20.55 3.21
N LEU A 32 14.55 -19.44 3.97
CA LEU A 32 15.13 -19.41 5.30
C LEU A 32 14.17 -19.95 6.37
N ASP A 33 14.63 -19.89 7.63
CA ASP A 33 13.91 -20.38 8.81
C ASP A 33 12.50 -19.78 8.95
N ARG A 34 11.53 -20.61 9.36
CA ARG A 34 10.11 -20.23 9.55
C ARG A 34 9.87 -19.13 10.58
N ARG A 35 10.85 -18.81 11.42
CA ARG A 35 10.80 -17.69 12.38
C ARG A 35 11.02 -16.33 11.71
N LEU A 36 11.49 -16.31 10.46
CA LEU A 36 11.71 -15.07 9.71
C LEU A 36 10.47 -14.76 8.86
N LEU A 37 9.88 -13.59 9.10
CA LEU A 37 8.77 -13.07 8.33
C LEU A 37 9.20 -11.80 7.61
N MET A 38 8.97 -11.77 6.30
CA MET A 38 9.13 -10.56 5.48
C MET A 38 7.83 -10.31 4.73
N THR A 39 7.26 -9.13 4.95
CA THR A 39 6.07 -8.63 4.27
C THR A 39 6.27 -7.16 3.94
N ASP A 40 5.69 -6.73 2.84
CA ASP A 40 5.57 -5.33 2.47
C ASP A 40 4.43 -4.64 3.23
N VAL A 41 4.49 -3.31 3.18
CA VAL A 41 3.40 -2.38 3.44
C VAL A 41 3.29 -1.56 2.17
N ASP A 42 2.10 -1.43 1.59
CA ASP A 42 1.95 -0.80 0.27
C ASP A 42 2.41 0.67 0.28
N PHE A 43 1.87 1.49 1.20
CA PHE A 43 2.21 2.90 1.30
C PHE A 43 2.36 3.37 2.75
N ILE A 44 3.34 4.26 2.95
CA ILE A 44 3.34 5.22 4.06
C ILE A 44 3.11 6.58 3.42
N GLU A 45 2.03 7.25 3.79
CA GLU A 45 1.71 8.60 3.33
C GLU A 45 2.49 9.61 4.17
N TRP A 46 3.15 10.56 3.51
CA TRP A 46 3.98 11.57 4.15
C TRP A 46 3.48 12.99 3.87
N ARG A 47 3.79 13.91 4.76
CA ARG A 47 3.60 15.36 4.60
C ARG A 47 4.86 16.10 5.01
N TYR A 48 5.11 17.25 4.40
CA TYR A 48 6.06 18.20 4.94
C TYR A 48 5.35 19.12 5.94
N ARG A 49 5.77 19.10 7.20
CA ARG A 49 5.31 20.04 8.23
C ARG A 49 6.53 20.74 8.82
N GLN A 50 6.58 22.07 8.72
CA GLN A 50 7.71 22.89 9.20
C GLN A 50 9.08 22.47 8.67
N GLY A 51 9.14 21.98 7.42
CA GLY A 51 10.39 21.52 6.79
C GLY A 51 10.77 20.08 7.10
N GLU A 52 10.01 19.39 7.95
CA GLU A 52 10.25 17.97 8.29
C GLU A 52 9.25 17.06 7.57
N LEU A 53 9.74 15.89 7.13
CA LEU A 53 8.90 14.85 6.56
C LEU A 53 8.27 14.03 7.69
N VAL A 54 6.96 14.13 7.84
CA VAL A 54 6.19 13.41 8.88
C VAL A 54 5.24 12.42 8.23
N ALA A 55 5.16 11.21 8.79
CA ALA A 55 4.17 10.22 8.38
C ALA A 55 2.78 10.70 8.82
N VAL A 56 1.76 10.46 7.99
CA VAL A 56 0.36 10.78 8.33
C VAL A 56 -0.55 9.56 8.26
N ALA A 57 -0.18 8.53 7.49
CA ALA A 57 -0.92 7.27 7.48
C ALA A 57 -0.07 6.11 6.96
N VAL A 58 -0.48 4.90 7.30
CA VAL A 58 -0.11 3.66 6.61
C VAL A 58 -1.31 3.21 5.80
N ILE A 59 -1.13 2.89 4.52
CA ILE A 59 -2.22 2.54 3.61
C ILE A 59 -1.88 1.25 2.89
N GLU A 60 -2.74 0.24 3.07
CA GLU A 60 -2.81 -0.95 2.23
C GLU A 60 -3.85 -0.72 1.14
N VAL A 61 -3.57 -1.12 -0.09
CA VAL A 61 -4.49 -0.93 -1.22
C VAL A 61 -4.94 -2.24 -1.81
N THR A 62 -6.16 -2.26 -2.34
CA THR A 62 -6.62 -3.36 -3.16
C THR A 62 -7.55 -2.86 -4.24
N ARG A 63 -7.58 -3.55 -5.38
CA ARG A 63 -8.33 -3.11 -6.56
C ARG A 63 -9.58 -3.96 -6.74
N VAL A 64 -10.69 -3.33 -7.10
CA VAL A 64 -11.85 -4.00 -7.70
C VAL A 64 -11.87 -3.72 -9.20
N ASP A 65 -11.98 -4.79 -9.99
CA ASP A 65 -12.02 -4.70 -11.44
C ASP A 65 -13.29 -3.99 -11.93
N ARG A 66 -13.22 -3.46 -13.15
CA ARG A 66 -14.35 -2.80 -13.79
C ARG A 66 -15.58 -3.73 -13.86
N GLY A 67 -16.76 -3.19 -13.57
CA GLY A 67 -18.04 -3.92 -13.65
C GLY A 67 -18.32 -4.86 -12.46
N LYS A 68 -17.38 -5.08 -11.55
CA LYS A 68 -17.66 -5.81 -10.31
C LYS A 68 -18.46 -4.95 -9.34
N THR A 69 -19.56 -5.51 -8.86
CA THR A 69 -20.39 -4.92 -7.80
C THR A 69 -19.68 -5.07 -6.46
N VAL A 70 -19.56 -3.95 -5.74
CA VAL A 70 -19.06 -3.93 -4.36
C VAL A 70 -20.27 -3.94 -3.43
N ASN A 71 -20.43 -5.01 -2.67
CA ASN A 71 -21.47 -5.15 -1.65
C ASN A 71 -20.82 -5.47 -0.29
N SER A 72 -21.62 -5.51 0.77
CA SER A 72 -21.11 -5.76 2.13
C SER A 72 -20.37 -7.09 2.26
N ALA A 73 -20.83 -8.15 1.58
CA ALA A 73 -20.15 -9.44 1.60
C ALA A 73 -18.76 -9.36 0.95
N TYR A 74 -18.61 -8.62 -0.14
CA TYR A 74 -17.34 -8.38 -0.81
C TYR A 74 -16.36 -7.59 0.09
N LEU A 75 -16.85 -6.54 0.74
CA LEU A 75 -16.07 -5.73 1.68
C LEU A 75 -15.60 -6.53 2.90
N GLN A 76 -16.46 -7.40 3.45
CA GLN A 76 -16.08 -8.28 4.55
C GLN A 76 -15.05 -9.34 4.13
N ALA A 77 -15.14 -9.85 2.91
CA ALA A 77 -14.15 -10.79 2.37
C ALA A 77 -12.75 -10.14 2.27
N ILE A 78 -12.67 -8.84 1.97
CA ILE A 78 -11.41 -8.10 1.97
C ILE A 78 -10.84 -8.00 3.38
N ILE A 79 -11.64 -7.60 4.37
CA ILE A 79 -11.19 -7.53 5.77
C ILE A 79 -10.67 -8.90 6.21
N ALA A 80 -11.46 -9.96 5.98
CA ALA A 80 -11.07 -11.32 6.35
C ALA A 80 -9.73 -11.73 5.71
N ARG A 81 -9.51 -11.40 4.42
CA ARG A 81 -8.25 -11.65 3.73
C ARG A 81 -7.07 -10.98 4.43
N PHE A 82 -7.18 -9.68 4.70
CA PHE A 82 -6.11 -8.89 5.33
C PHE A 82 -5.82 -9.31 6.79
N GLU A 83 -6.86 -9.65 7.56
CA GLU A 83 -6.74 -10.00 8.97
C GLU A 83 -6.26 -11.44 9.20
N THR A 84 -6.78 -12.39 8.42
CA THR A 84 -6.63 -13.82 8.70
C THR A 84 -5.61 -14.52 7.82
N ARG A 85 -5.50 -14.13 6.54
CA ARG A 85 -4.72 -14.86 5.56
C ARG A 85 -3.36 -14.23 5.31
N ASP A 86 -3.34 -12.93 5.04
CA ASP A 86 -2.17 -12.30 4.44
C ASP A 86 -1.23 -11.65 5.47
N MET A 87 -1.62 -11.61 6.76
CA MET A 87 -0.89 -10.93 7.86
C MET A 87 -0.62 -9.43 7.66
N GLN A 88 -0.93 -8.88 6.49
CA GLN A 88 -0.75 -7.48 6.11
C GLN A 88 -1.39 -6.53 7.11
N ALA A 89 -2.63 -6.81 7.57
CA ALA A 89 -3.26 -5.96 8.59
C ALA A 89 -2.45 -5.87 9.89
N LYS A 90 -1.81 -6.97 10.31
CA LYS A 90 -0.97 -7.00 11.52
C LYS A 90 0.31 -6.20 11.30
N ALA A 91 0.97 -6.34 10.15
CA ALA A 91 2.17 -5.59 9.81
C ALA A 91 1.88 -4.08 9.68
N ALA A 92 0.86 -3.71 8.92
CA ALA A 92 0.40 -2.33 8.75
C ALA A 92 0.09 -1.66 10.10
N ARG A 93 -0.68 -2.31 10.98
CA ARG A 93 -0.94 -1.79 12.34
C ARG A 93 0.33 -1.61 13.16
N LYS A 94 1.28 -2.55 13.08
CA LYS A 94 2.55 -2.45 13.81
C LYS A 94 3.40 -1.28 13.32
N VAL A 95 3.50 -1.09 12.00
CA VAL A 95 4.20 0.05 11.41
C VAL A 95 3.50 1.36 11.76
N ALA A 96 2.18 1.44 11.63
CA ALA A 96 1.40 2.62 11.96
C ALA A 96 1.54 3.01 13.44
N THR A 97 1.49 2.02 14.35
CA THR A 97 1.73 2.22 15.78
C THR A 97 3.13 2.78 16.04
N ALA A 98 4.16 2.24 15.38
CA ALA A 98 5.54 2.71 15.54
C ALA A 98 5.74 4.15 15.03
N LEU A 99 4.97 4.55 14.01
CA LEU A 99 5.00 5.89 13.44
C LEU A 99 4.02 6.87 14.13
N GLY A 100 3.18 6.40 15.04
CA GLY A 100 2.16 7.23 15.70
C GLY A 100 1.02 7.67 14.78
N VAL A 101 0.70 6.90 13.73
CA VAL A 101 -0.34 7.21 12.73
C VAL A 101 -1.40 6.12 12.64
N SER A 102 -2.47 6.35 11.88
CA SER A 102 -3.48 5.34 11.59
C SER A 102 -3.13 4.48 10.37
N ALA A 103 -3.60 3.23 10.38
CA ALA A 103 -3.54 2.32 9.24
C ALA A 103 -4.91 2.22 8.55
N TYR A 104 -4.93 2.13 7.23
CA TYR A 104 -6.15 2.03 6.43
C TYR A 104 -6.04 0.93 5.37
N ILE A 105 -7.17 0.30 5.03
CA ILE A 105 -7.34 -0.40 3.75
C ILE A 105 -8.10 0.54 2.82
N VAL A 106 -7.58 0.73 1.61
CA VAL A 106 -8.27 1.43 0.53
C VAL A 106 -8.58 0.45 -0.59
N LEU A 107 -9.86 0.12 -0.75
CA LEU A 107 -10.35 -0.52 -1.97
C LEU A 107 -10.61 0.57 -3.01
N PHE A 108 -10.05 0.45 -4.21
CA PHE A 108 -10.31 1.38 -5.30
C PHE A 108 -10.82 0.65 -6.54
N ARG A 109 -11.73 1.28 -7.29
CA ARG A 109 -12.11 0.80 -8.63
C ARG A 109 -10.97 1.09 -9.61
N GLU A 110 -10.74 0.19 -10.57
CA GLU A 110 -9.64 0.28 -11.55
C GLU A 110 -9.48 1.64 -12.25
N ASP A 111 -10.58 2.37 -12.47
CA ASP A 111 -10.60 3.70 -13.09
C ASP A 111 -10.54 4.85 -12.07
N CYS A 112 -10.27 4.55 -10.80
CA CYS A 112 -10.25 5.50 -9.68
C CYS A 112 -11.55 6.32 -9.52
N SER A 113 -12.70 5.80 -10.00
CA SER A 113 -13.99 6.49 -9.89
C SER A 113 -14.68 6.32 -8.54
N GLN A 114 -14.28 5.31 -7.76
CA GLN A 114 -14.86 4.99 -6.45
C GLN A 114 -13.79 4.41 -5.53
N PHE A 115 -13.89 4.78 -4.27
CA PHE A 115 -13.02 4.32 -3.19
C PHE A 115 -13.86 3.84 -2.02
N TRP A 116 -13.41 2.80 -1.34
CA TRP A 116 -13.92 2.39 -0.04
C TRP A 116 -12.75 2.36 0.92
N VAL A 117 -12.88 3.02 2.05
CA VAL A 117 -11.82 3.10 3.06
C VAL A 117 -12.29 2.44 4.34
N TYR A 118 -11.42 1.62 4.90
CA TYR A 118 -11.61 0.97 6.19
C TYR A 118 -10.45 1.34 7.10
N ASN A 119 -10.76 1.85 8.30
CA ASN A 119 -9.74 2.17 9.29
C ASN A 119 -9.32 0.90 10.05
N LEU A 120 -8.08 0.44 9.81
CA LEU A 120 -7.52 -0.74 10.47
C LEU A 120 -7.13 -0.47 11.93
N SER A 121 -6.77 0.77 12.27
CA SER A 121 -6.37 1.16 13.63
C SER A 121 -7.57 1.32 14.57
N HIS A 122 -8.69 1.81 14.03
CA HIS A 122 -9.95 1.99 14.73
C HIS A 122 -11.08 1.40 13.87
N PRO A 123 -11.27 0.06 13.93
CA PRO A 123 -12.26 -0.65 13.14
C PRO A 123 -13.66 -0.01 13.20
N GLN A 124 -14.15 0.42 12.05
CA GLN A 124 -15.46 1.00 11.82
C GLN A 124 -16.00 0.48 10.49
N ASP A 125 -17.25 0.78 10.15
CA ASP A 125 -17.79 0.45 8.84
C ASP A 125 -16.99 1.12 7.71
N TRP A 126 -17.00 0.47 6.54
CA TRP A 126 -16.40 1.02 5.32
C TRP A 126 -17.07 2.34 4.94
N GLN A 127 -16.25 3.33 4.61
CA GLN A 127 -16.72 4.62 4.09
C GLN A 127 -16.47 4.66 2.58
N MET A 128 -17.51 4.97 1.82
CA MET A 128 -17.41 5.11 0.36
C MET A 128 -17.14 6.57 0.01
N PHE A 129 -16.18 6.79 -0.89
CA PHE A 129 -15.80 8.10 -1.39
C PHE A 129 -15.79 8.12 -2.91
N ASP A 130 -16.24 9.24 -3.48
CA ASP A 130 -15.89 9.64 -4.83
C ASP A 130 -14.46 10.25 -4.87
N PRO A 131 -13.90 10.60 -6.04
CA PRO A 131 -12.55 11.15 -6.14
C PRO A 131 -12.33 12.44 -5.33
N LEU A 132 -13.30 13.34 -5.31
CA LEU A 132 -13.19 14.61 -4.58
C LEU A 132 -13.22 14.36 -3.07
N GLN A 133 -14.10 13.47 -2.60
CA GLN A 133 -14.16 13.14 -1.19
C GLN A 133 -12.92 12.36 -0.74
N MET A 134 -12.36 11.50 -1.61
CA MET A 134 -11.12 10.77 -1.33
C MET A 134 -9.94 11.74 -1.19
N GLU A 135 -9.83 12.73 -2.08
CA GLU A 135 -8.84 13.81 -1.96
C GLU A 135 -8.98 14.54 -0.62
N GLN A 136 -10.21 14.95 -0.26
CA GLN A 136 -10.48 15.62 1.01
C GLN A 136 -10.16 14.75 2.23
N PHE A 137 -10.38 13.44 2.13
CA PHE A 137 -10.00 12.49 3.17
C PHE A 137 -8.48 12.45 3.34
N LEU A 138 -7.72 12.29 2.24
CA LEU A 138 -6.26 12.23 2.26
C LEU A 138 -5.61 13.54 2.73
N LEU A 139 -6.26 14.68 2.53
CA LEU A 139 -5.80 15.98 3.02
C LEU A 139 -6.02 16.16 4.53
N LYS A 140 -6.89 15.35 5.15
CA LYS A 140 -7.23 15.43 6.59
C LYS A 140 -6.47 14.45 7.48
N LEU A 141 -5.71 13.52 6.88
CA LEU A 141 -4.79 12.62 7.61
C LEU A 141 -3.68 13.44 8.30
#